data_AF-A0A382UKK2-F1
#
_entry.id   AF-A0A382UKK2-F1
#
_cell.length_a   1.000
_cell.length_b   1.000
_cell.length_c   1.000
_cell.angle_alpha   90.00
_cell.angle_beta   90.00
_cell.angle_gamma   90.00
#
_symmetry.space_group_name_H-M   'P 1'
#
loop_
_entity.id
_entity.type
_entity.pdbx_description
1 polymer ?
#
loop_
_entity_poly.entity_id
_entity_poly.type
_entity_poly.pdbx_seq_one_letter_code
_entity_poly.pdbx_strand_id
1 'polypeptide(L)' 'VNGKKVKETVESRQSLADFLRETLMLTGTHLGCEHGVCGACTVWINGAPSRSCITLAASCDDAEVISIEGFKDDP' A
#
# COMPACT_ATOMS: atom_id res chain seq x y z
N VAL A 1 -7.01 5.76 0.10
CA VAL A 1 -6.69 4.42 0.67
C VAL A 1 -7.96 3.80 1.25
N ASN A 2 -8.38 2.62 0.80
CA ASN A 2 -9.59 1.91 1.28
C ASN A 2 -10.84 2.81 1.30
N GLY A 3 -11.08 3.55 0.21
CA GLY A 3 -12.18 4.53 0.09
C GLY A 3 -12.02 5.83 0.91
N LYS A 4 -11.00 5.95 1.75
CA LYS A 4 -10.72 7.17 2.54
C LYS A 4 -9.72 8.06 1.82
N LYS A 5 -10.01 9.37 1.77
CA LYS A 5 -9.04 10.38 1.34
C LYS A 5 -7.93 10.50 2.39
N VAL A 6 -6.68 10.44 1.94
CA VAL A 6 -5.48 10.56 2.77
C VAL A 6 -4.63 11.66 2.18
N LYS A 7 -4.14 12.57 3.03
CA LYS A 7 -3.21 13.63 2.64
C LYS A 7 -2.10 13.67 3.66
N GLU A 8 -0.91 13.26 3.26
CA GLU A 8 0.25 13.14 4.15
C GLU A 8 1.52 13.61 3.43
N THR A 9 2.51 14.04 4.22
CA THR A 9 3.86 14.30 3.72
C THR A 9 4.67 13.02 3.84
N VAL A 10 5.27 12.57 2.74
CA VAL A 10 6.07 11.33 2.67
C VAL A 10 7.49 11.63 2.24
N GLU A 11 8.45 10.82 2.68
CA GLU A 11 9.79 10.89 2.12
C GLU A 11 9.82 10.31 0.70
N SER A 12 10.65 10.87 -0.18
CA SER A 12 10.73 10.45 -1.59
C SER A 12 11.08 8.96 -1.77
N ARG A 13 11.73 8.35 -0.77
CA ARG A 13 12.16 6.93 -0.77
C ARG A 13 11.23 6.01 0.02
N GLN A 14 10.19 6.54 0.66
CA GLN A 14 9.30 5.73 1.48
C GLN A 14 8.50 4.79 0.58
N SER A 15 8.55 3.49 0.86
CA SER A 15 7.75 2.52 0.12
C SER A 15 6.28 2.68 0.48
N LEU A 16 5.39 2.29 -0.43
CA LEU A 16 3.95 2.27 -0.16
C LEU A 16 3.63 1.29 0.99
N ALA A 17 4.37 0.19 1.10
CA ALA A 17 4.21 -0.75 2.19
C ALA A 17 4.49 -0.09 3.55
N ASP A 18 5.60 0.64 3.66
CA ASP A 18 5.97 1.33 4.91
C ASP A 18 4.98 2.44 5.23
N PHE A 19 4.57 3.21 4.22
CA PHE A 19 3.54 4.24 4.41
C PHE A 19 2.23 3.66 4.96
N LEU A 20 1.75 2.56 4.38
CA LEU A 20 0.53 1.90 4.87
C LEU A 20 0.72 1.38 6.30
N ARG A 21 1.82 0.69 6.57
CA ARG A 21 2.06 -0.02 7.84
C ARG A 21 2.41 0.91 9.00
N GLU A 22 3.27 1.90 8.75
CA GLU A 22 3.88 2.73 9.78
C GLU A 22 3.21 4.10 9.90
N THR A 23 2.78 4.69 8.78
CA THR A 23 2.12 6.00 8.80
C THR A 23 0.62 5.87 9.00
N LEU A 24 -0.04 4.99 8.23
CA LEU A 24 -1.50 4.81 8.32
C LEU A 24 -1.92 3.69 9.28
N MET A 25 -0.96 2.96 9.86
CA MET A 25 -1.20 1.85 10.79
C MET A 25 -2.09 0.73 10.22
N LEU A 26 -2.07 0.55 8.89
CA LEU A 26 -2.69 -0.56 8.15
C LEU A 26 -1.69 -1.71 8.04
N THR A 27 -1.65 -2.53 9.09
CA THR A 27 -0.59 -3.51 9.33
C THR A 27 -0.79 -4.87 8.67
N GLY A 28 -1.94 -5.12 8.03
CA GLY A 28 -2.26 -6.38 7.37
C GLY A 28 -1.45 -6.64 6.10
N THR A 29 -0.95 -5.60 5.44
CA THR A 29 0.02 -5.75 4.35
C THR A 29 1.36 -6.22 4.93
N HIS A 30 1.89 -7.34 4.46
CA HIS A 30 3.11 -7.94 5.01
C HIS A 30 4.35 -7.68 4.15
N LEU A 31 5.49 -7.44 4.81
CA LEU A 31 6.80 -7.42 4.18
C LEU A 31 7.45 -8.80 4.33
N GLY A 32 7.89 -9.37 3.22
CA GLY A 32 8.54 -10.68 3.18
C GLY A 32 9.90 -10.61 2.51
N CYS A 33 9.91 -10.48 1.18
CA CYS A 33 11.15 -10.40 0.43
C CYS A 33 11.68 -8.98 0.20
N GLU A 34 10.83 -7.96 0.29
CA GLU A 34 11.16 -6.53 0.03
C GLU A 34 11.75 -6.19 -1.35
N HIS A 35 11.83 -7.15 -2.26
CA HIS A 35 12.38 -6.97 -3.62
C HIS A 35 11.40 -7.40 -4.72
N GLY A 36 10.09 -7.41 -4.42
CA GLY A 36 9.00 -7.62 -5.40
C GLY A 36 8.67 -9.08 -5.76
N VAL A 37 9.39 -10.06 -5.23
CA VAL A 37 9.30 -11.47 -5.65
C VAL A 37 8.14 -12.23 -4.97
N CYS A 38 8.01 -12.16 -3.64
CA CYS A 38 7.13 -13.08 -2.89
C CYS A 38 5.64 -12.73 -2.91
N GLY A 39 5.29 -11.47 -3.17
CA GLY A 39 3.89 -11.01 -3.18
C GLY A 39 3.20 -10.87 -1.83
N ALA A 40 3.88 -11.04 -0.70
CA ALA A 40 3.30 -10.80 0.63
C ALA A 40 2.79 -9.36 0.82
N CYS A 41 3.35 -8.40 0.08
CA CYS A 41 3.04 -6.98 0.14
C CYS A 41 2.02 -6.53 -0.92
N THR A 42 1.22 -7.46 -1.46
CA THR A 42 0.30 -7.12 -2.56
C THR A 42 -0.81 -6.20 -2.08
N VAL A 43 -0.98 -5.10 -2.81
CA VAL A 43 -2.11 -4.17 -2.67
C VAL A 43 -2.68 -3.92 -4.06
N TRP A 44 -3.88 -3.35 -4.13
CA TRP A 44 -4.44 -2.86 -5.38
C TRP A 44 -4.16 -1.38 -5.55
N ILE A 45 -3.72 -0.99 -6.74
CA ILE A 45 -3.52 0.41 -7.15
C ILE A 45 -4.30 0.60 -8.45
N ASN A 46 -5.28 1.51 -8.43
CA ASN A 46 -6.12 1.84 -9.59
C ASN A 46 -6.71 0.60 -10.29
N GLY A 47 -7.21 -0.37 -9.52
CA GLY A 47 -7.83 -1.58 -10.07
C GLY A 47 -6.86 -2.68 -10.50
N ALA A 48 -5.56 -2.57 -10.23
CA ALA A 48 -4.58 -3.61 -10.56
C ALA A 48 -3.71 -4.00 -9.34
N PRO A 49 -3.36 -5.29 -9.18
CA PRO A 49 -2.46 -5.72 -8.12
C PRO A 49 -1.04 -5.18 -8.37
N SER A 50 -0.42 -4.64 -7.32
CA SER A 50 0.95 -4.12 -7.34
C SER A 50 1.73 -4.53 -6.09
N ARG A 51 3.07 -4.52 -6.20
CA ARG A 51 3.99 -4.80 -5.09
C ARG A 51 4.26 -3.51 -4.32
N SER A 52 3.63 -3.35 -3.16
CA SER A 52 3.78 -2.12 -2.37
C SER A 52 5.19 -1.89 -1.83
N CYS A 53 6.00 -2.94 -1.63
CA CYS A 53 7.37 -2.81 -1.11
C CYS A 53 8.36 -2.19 -2.10
N ILE A 54 8.05 -2.19 -3.41
CA ILE A 54 8.87 -1.56 -4.46
C ILE A 54 8.13 -0.42 -5.17
N THR A 55 6.94 -0.07 -4.68
CA THR A 55 6.19 1.11 -5.13
C THR A 55 6.50 2.25 -4.17
N LEU A 56 6.79 3.46 -4.66
CA LEU A 56 7.00 4.61 -3.80
C LEU A 56 5.66 5.20 -3.36
N ALA A 57 5.55 5.58 -2.09
CA ALA A 57 4.33 6.24 -1.59
C ALA A 57 4.07 7.56 -2.34
N ALA A 58 5.13 8.32 -2.62
CA ALA A 58 5.07 9.57 -3.38
C ALA A 58 4.56 9.41 -4.83
N SER A 59 4.72 8.24 -5.45
CA SER A 59 4.20 7.99 -6.80
C SER A 59 2.71 7.62 -6.81
N CYS A 60 2.08 7.50 -5.64
CA CYS A 60 0.67 7.15 -5.49
C CYS A 60 -0.22 8.38 -5.24
N ASP A 61 0.27 9.58 -5.53
CA ASP A 61 -0.55 10.79 -5.50
C ASP A 61 -1.74 10.65 -6.44
N ASP A 62 -2.93 11.04 -5.97
CA ASP A 62 -4.23 10.83 -6.61
C ASP A 62 -4.58 9.37 -6.97
N ALA A 63 -3.82 8.37 -6.51
CA ALA A 63 -4.12 6.97 -6.77
C ALA A 63 -5.14 6.38 -5.79
N GLU A 64 -5.99 5.48 -6.31
CA GLU A 64 -6.81 4.63 -5.47
C GLU A 64 -5.99 3.42 -5.01
N VAL A 65 -5.65 3.38 -3.72
CA VAL A 65 -4.97 2.25 -3.09
C VAL A 65 -5.94 1.47 -2.21
N ILE A 66 -5.99 0.14 -2.39
CA ILE A 66 -6.75 -0.78 -1.54
C ILE A 66 -5.78 -1.82 -0.93
N SER A 67 -5.65 -1.81 0.39
CA SER A 67 -4.91 -2.82 1.16
C SER A 67 -5.84 -3.96 1.60
N ILE A 68 -5.31 -5.00 2.23
CA ILE A 68 -6.10 -6.15 2.69
C ILE A 68 -7.26 -5.74 3.62
N GLU A 69 -7.07 -4.71 4.45
CA GLU A 69 -8.10 -4.18 5.34
C GLU A 69 -9.32 -3.59 4.60
N GLY A 70 -9.15 -3.23 3.32
CA GLY A 70 -10.24 -2.79 2.46
C GLY A 70 -11.21 -3.92 2.05
N PHE A 71 -10.79 -5.17 2.16
CA PHE A 71 -11.57 -6.36 1.80
C PHE A 71 -12.26 -7.02 2.99
N LYS A 72 -12.38 -6.33 4.13
CA LYS A 72 -12.99 -6.87 5.36
C LYS A 72 -14.43 -7.38 5.18
N ASP A 73 -15.15 -6.87 4.18
CA ASP A 73 -16.56 -7.18 3.88
C ASP A 73 -16.69 -8.00 2.57
N ASP A 74 -15.59 -8.51 2.02
CA ASP A 74 -15.59 -9.43 0.87
C ASP A 74 -16.20 -10.79 1.30
N PRO A 75 -17.24 -11.31 0.62
CA PRO A 75 -18.01 -12.49 1.04
C PRO A 75 -17.22 -13.80 1.18
#